data_AF-A0A9P0LBK3-F1
#
_entry.id   AF-A0A9P0LBK3-F1
#
_cell.length_a   1.000
_cell.length_b   1.000
_cell.length_c   1.000
_cell.angle_alpha   90.00
_cell.angle_beta   90.00
_cell.angle_gamma   90.00
#
_symmetry.space_group_name_H-M   'P 1'
#
loop_
_entity.id
_entity.type
_entity.pdbx_description
1 polymer ?
#
loop_
_entity_poly.entity_id
_entity_poly.type
_entity_poly.pdbx_seq_one_letter_code
_entity_poly.pdbx_strand_id
1 'polypeptide(L)'
;MYDRLYNSFLQQQSYVSRPGKRFTGHVPFGYASFGQTNEAMTNSALCDFTSNYRKRLSNEWAPVMIDRPDPPVLIQPSEIYHKHVGQLPNYGGHIPGAIFRYGKTYGNDSRDAKRWLRGDFST
;
A
#
# COMPACT_ATOMS: atom_id res chain seq x y z
N MET A 1 -19.45 -27.12 20.35
CA MET A 1 -18.04 -26.65 20.34
C MET A 1 -17.06 -27.81 20.52
N TYR A 2 -17.37 -28.79 21.38
CA TYR A 2 -16.59 -30.03 21.57
C TYR A 2 -16.49 -30.93 20.33
N ASP A 3 -17.53 -31.02 19.51
CA ASP A 3 -17.51 -31.90 18.31
C ASP A 3 -16.44 -31.54 17.28
N ARG A 4 -16.10 -30.25 17.14
CA ARG A 4 -15.09 -29.81 16.16
C ARG A 4 -13.67 -30.21 16.56
N LEU A 5 -13.37 -30.17 17.85
CA LEU A 5 -12.07 -30.57 18.40
C LEU A 5 -11.94 -32.10 18.47
N TYR A 6 -13.04 -32.81 18.76
CA TYR A 6 -13.09 -34.27 18.72
C TYR A 6 -12.84 -34.79 17.30
N ASN A 7 -13.47 -34.17 16.29
CA ASN A 7 -13.27 -34.53 14.89
C ASN A 7 -11.85 -34.24 14.39
N SER A 8 -11.21 -33.14 14.80
CA SER A 8 -9.82 -32.84 14.38
C SER A 8 -8.79 -33.78 15.02
N PHE A 9 -8.97 -34.13 16.29
CA PHE A 9 -8.09 -35.07 17.00
C PHE A 9 -8.24 -36.51 16.44
N LEU A 10 -9.47 -36.96 16.18
CA LEU A 10 -9.72 -38.25 15.54
C LEU A 10 -9.22 -38.28 14.09
N GLN A 11 -9.32 -37.17 13.35
CA GLN A 11 -8.81 -37.08 11.99
C GLN A 11 -7.29 -37.20 11.97
N GLN A 12 -6.57 -36.55 12.89
CA GLN A 12 -5.11 -36.73 13.03
C GLN A 12 -4.71 -38.16 13.45
N GLN A 13 -5.42 -38.79 14.40
CA GLN A 13 -5.13 -40.19 14.77
C GLN A 13 -5.36 -41.18 13.61
N SER A 14 -6.32 -40.90 12.73
CA SER A 14 -6.62 -41.76 11.58
C SER A 14 -5.50 -41.84 10.53
N TYR A 15 -4.62 -40.83 10.46
CA TYR A 15 -3.47 -40.78 9.54
C TYR A 15 -2.22 -41.50 10.06
N VAL A 16 -2.15 -41.80 11.36
CA VAL A 16 -0.91 -42.32 11.99
C VAL A 16 -0.98 -43.82 12.27
N SER A 17 -2.17 -44.38 12.50
CA SER A 17 -2.29 -45.76 13.04
C SER A 17 -3.01 -46.77 12.15
N ARG A 18 -3.43 -46.42 10.92
CA ARG A 18 -4.00 -47.41 9.98
C ARG A 18 -2.90 -48.01 9.08
N PRO A 19 -2.78 -49.34 8.98
CA PRO A 19 -1.91 -49.98 8.00
C PRO A 19 -2.49 -49.70 6.60
N GLY A 20 -2.05 -48.61 5.96
CA GLY A 20 -2.43 -48.28 4.58
C GLY A 20 -2.64 -46.81 4.23
N LYS A 21 -2.58 -45.85 5.17
CA LYS A 21 -2.67 -44.41 4.83
C LYS A 21 -1.68 -43.57 5.62
N ARG A 22 -0.39 -43.76 5.35
CA ARG A 22 0.65 -42.77 5.72
C ARG A 22 0.62 -41.66 4.67
N PHE A 23 0.72 -40.40 5.10
CA PHE A 23 0.90 -39.29 4.17
C PHE A 23 2.27 -39.42 3.48
N THR A 24 2.29 -39.49 2.15
CA THR A 24 3.52 -39.65 1.33
C THR A 24 3.98 -38.37 0.65
N GLY A 25 3.35 -37.22 0.97
CA GLY A 25 3.69 -35.91 0.40
C GLY A 25 4.82 -35.21 1.13
N HIS A 26 5.35 -34.15 0.52
CA HIS A 26 6.29 -33.24 1.18
C HIS A 26 5.65 -32.59 2.41
N VAL A 27 6.29 -32.74 3.58
CA VAL A 27 5.91 -32.05 4.82
C VAL A 27 6.85 -30.85 4.98
N PRO A 28 6.37 -29.61 4.78
CA PRO A 28 7.20 -28.42 4.98
C PRO A 28 7.78 -28.43 6.40
N PHE A 29 9.08 -28.14 6.52
CA PHE A 29 9.85 -28.16 7.78
C PHE A 29 9.97 -29.52 8.49
N GLY A 30 9.46 -30.62 7.91
CA GLY A 30 9.53 -31.95 8.51
C GLY A 30 10.96 -32.49 8.69
N TYR A 31 11.91 -32.00 7.89
CA TYR A 31 13.33 -32.36 8.03
C TYR A 31 13.97 -31.86 9.34
N ALA A 32 13.50 -30.73 9.88
CA ALA A 32 14.05 -30.19 11.12
C ALA A 32 13.75 -31.08 12.35
N SER A 33 12.70 -31.89 12.27
CA SER A 33 12.27 -32.84 13.31
C SER A 33 12.47 -34.29 12.88
N PHE A 34 13.31 -34.55 11.87
CA PHE A 34 13.58 -35.90 11.39
C PHE A 34 14.18 -36.78 12.50
N GLY A 35 13.66 -38.00 12.66
CA GLY A 35 14.11 -38.94 13.69
C GLY A 35 13.45 -38.75 15.07
N GLN A 36 12.60 -37.75 15.26
CA GLN A 36 11.83 -37.58 16.49
C GLN A 36 10.61 -38.50 16.53
N THR A 37 10.19 -38.89 17.74
CA THR A 37 8.93 -39.62 17.93
C THR A 37 7.73 -38.71 17.67
N ASN A 38 6.58 -39.31 17.34
CA ASN A 38 5.35 -38.54 17.11
C ASN A 38 4.95 -37.70 18.33
N GLU A 39 5.21 -38.20 19.55
CA GLU A 39 4.94 -37.48 20.80
C GLU A 39 5.79 -36.21 20.92
N ALA A 40 7.10 -36.32 20.68
CA ALA A 40 8.03 -35.20 20.73
C ALA A 40 7.69 -34.14 19.67
N MET A 41 7.39 -34.57 18.44
CA MET A 41 7.02 -33.68 17.34
C MET A 41 5.68 -32.97 17.58
N THR A 42 4.71 -33.66 18.18
CA THR A 42 3.41 -33.06 18.52
C THR A 42 3.57 -32.03 19.64
N ASN A 43 4.37 -32.33 20.66
CA ASN A 43 4.62 -31.41 21.76
C ASN A 43 5.34 -30.15 21.29
N SER A 44 6.39 -30.28 20.46
CA SER A 44 7.10 -29.13 19.90
C SER A 44 6.19 -28.27 19.03
N ALA A 45 5.37 -28.88 18.17
CA ALA A 45 4.43 -28.16 17.32
C ALA A 45 3.38 -27.37 18.14
N LEU A 46 2.90 -27.92 19.25
CA LEU A 46 1.97 -27.22 20.15
C LEU A 46 2.64 -26.05 20.88
N CYS A 47 3.89 -26.22 21.30
CA CYS A 47 4.71 -25.16 21.90
C CYS A 47 4.95 -24.01 20.91
N ASP A 48 5.31 -24.34 19.66
CA ASP A 48 5.55 -23.36 18.59
C ASP A 48 4.27 -22.63 18.22
N PHE A 49 3.15 -23.35 18.06
CA PHE A 49 1.85 -22.74 17.80
C PHE A 49 1.48 -21.72 18.89
N THR A 50 1.60 -22.11 20.15
CA THR A 50 1.28 -21.24 21.30
C THR A 50 2.20 -20.03 21.35
N SER A 51 3.50 -20.22 21.12
CA SER A 51 4.50 -19.14 21.15
C SER A 51 4.29 -18.14 20.01
N ASN A 52 4.05 -18.63 18.79
CA ASN A 52 3.79 -17.79 17.63
C ASN A 52 2.45 -17.05 17.76
N TYR A 53 1.41 -17.71 18.29
CA TYR A 53 0.13 -17.06 18.56
C TYR A 53 0.27 -15.90 19.56
N ARG A 54 1.02 -16.10 20.66
CA ARG A 54 1.30 -15.05 21.66
C ARG A 54 2.12 -13.89 21.07
N LYS A 55 3.14 -14.18 20.28
CA LYS A 55 3.94 -13.16 19.56
C LYS A 55 3.10 -12.35 18.58
N ARG A 56 2.13 -12.98 17.92
CA ARG A 56 1.22 -12.27 17.02
C ARG A 56 0.29 -11.34 17.80
N LEU A 57 -0.28 -11.80 18.91
CA LEU A 57 -1.11 -10.96 19.79
C LEU A 57 -0.34 -9.75 20.33
N SER A 58 0.95 -9.87 20.65
CA SER A 58 1.77 -8.72 21.07
C SER A 58 1.98 -7.68 19.96
N ASN A 59 1.86 -8.09 18.69
CA ASN A 59 2.01 -7.21 17.53
C ASN A 59 0.67 -6.69 16.95
N GLU A 60 -0.47 -7.27 17.33
CA GLU A 60 -1.78 -6.94 16.75
C GLU A 60 -2.47 -5.72 17.41
N TRP A 61 -1.98 -5.24 18.56
CA TRP A 61 -2.66 -4.17 19.33
C TRP A 61 -1.78 -2.98 19.74
N ALA A 62 -0.58 -2.87 19.18
CA ALA A 62 0.19 -1.64 19.32
C ALA A 62 0.03 -0.82 18.02
N PRO A 63 -0.54 0.40 18.06
CA PRO A 63 -0.45 1.28 16.91
C PRO A 63 1.03 1.45 16.58
N VAL A 64 1.41 1.13 15.34
CA VAL A 64 2.76 1.43 14.86
C VAL A 64 2.90 2.94 14.89
N MET A 65 3.65 3.46 15.86
CA MET A 65 3.99 4.87 15.94
C MET A 65 5.02 5.15 14.83
N ILE A 66 4.52 5.38 13.62
CA ILE A 66 5.36 5.84 12.52
C ILE A 66 5.57 7.34 12.77
N ASP A 67 6.70 7.69 13.37
CA ASP A 67 7.17 9.07 13.43
C ASP A 67 7.56 9.49 12.02
N ARG A 68 6.59 10.02 11.26
CA ARG A 68 6.84 10.69 10.00
C ARG A 68 6.94 12.18 10.32
N PRO A 69 8.06 12.84 9.99
CA PRO A 69 8.07 14.29 10.04
C PRO A 69 6.94 14.79 9.14
N ASP A 70 6.14 15.72 9.65
CA ASP A 70 5.11 16.37 8.85
C ASP A 70 5.75 16.91 7.57
N PRO A 71 5.14 16.68 6.39
CA PRO A 71 5.65 17.26 5.17
C PRO A 71 5.72 18.78 5.36
N PRO A 72 6.79 19.45 4.91
CA PRO A 72 6.88 20.89 5.04
C PRO A 72 5.62 21.50 4.42
N VAL A 73 4.96 22.39 5.16
CA VAL A 73 3.79 23.11 4.68
C VAL A 73 4.24 23.95 3.49
N LEU A 74 4.02 23.40 2.30
CA LEU A 74 4.36 24.05 1.05
C LEU A 74 3.25 25.07 0.77
N ILE A 75 3.37 26.26 1.34
CA ILE A 75 2.53 27.41 1.00
C ILE A 75 2.98 27.90 -0.38
N GLN A 76 2.72 27.10 -1.42
CA GLN A 76 2.76 27.63 -2.78
C GLN A 76 1.44 28.38 -3.00
N PRO A 77 1.47 29.57 -3.62
CA PRO A 77 0.24 30.16 -4.09
C PRO A 77 -0.48 29.14 -4.97
N SER A 78 -1.78 28.97 -4.78
CA SER A 78 -2.63 28.05 -5.57
C SER A 78 -2.81 28.52 -7.03
N GLU A 79 -1.87 29.31 -7.54
CA GLU A 79 -1.85 29.80 -8.91
C GLU A 79 -1.58 28.62 -9.84
N ILE A 80 -2.67 28.01 -10.32
CA ILE A 80 -2.67 26.95 -11.34
C ILE A 80 -1.95 27.42 -12.62
N TYR A 81 -1.87 28.74 -12.85
CA TYR A 81 -1.19 29.34 -13.99
C TYR A 81 -0.20 30.41 -13.57
N HIS A 82 1.00 30.36 -14.15
CA HIS A 82 2.01 31.40 -13.99
C HIS A 82 1.55 32.74 -14.58
N LYS A 83 1.74 33.83 -13.82
CA LYS A 83 1.44 35.22 -14.22
C LYS A 83 2.31 35.77 -15.36
N HIS A 84 3.57 35.33 -15.45
CA HIS A 84 4.55 35.83 -16.43
C HIS A 84 4.69 34.97 -17.69
N VAL A 85 4.03 33.81 -17.74
CA VAL A 85 4.15 32.85 -18.84
C VAL A 85 2.83 32.82 -19.63
N GLY A 86 2.95 32.70 -20.95
CA GLY A 86 1.81 32.44 -21.83
C GLY A 86 1.09 31.14 -21.49
N GLN A 87 -0.07 30.92 -22.08
CA GLN A 87 -0.77 29.64 -21.94
C GLN A 87 -0.08 28.53 -22.74
N LEU A 88 -0.31 27.29 -22.31
CA LEU A 88 0.24 26.11 -22.96
C LEU A 88 -0.25 26.03 -24.42
N PRO A 89 0.60 25.67 -25.39
CA PRO A 89 0.15 25.28 -26.72
C PRO A 89 -0.83 24.11 -26.56
N ASN A 90 -2.08 24.25 -27.00
CA ASN A 90 -3.24 23.35 -26.77
C ASN A 90 -4.13 23.68 -25.55
N TYR A 91 -3.97 24.83 -24.89
CA TYR A 91 -5.00 25.31 -23.99
C TYR A 91 -6.28 25.63 -24.80
N GLY A 92 -7.30 24.80 -24.62
CA GLY A 92 -8.59 24.90 -25.33
C GLY A 92 -9.61 25.84 -24.67
N GLY A 93 -9.24 26.52 -23.58
CA GLY A 93 -10.10 27.47 -22.91
C GLY A 93 -10.08 28.86 -23.56
N HIS A 94 -10.97 29.73 -23.09
CA HIS A 94 -11.08 31.10 -23.59
C HIS A 94 -9.87 31.98 -23.22
N ILE A 95 -9.37 32.77 -24.18
CA ILE A 95 -8.35 33.80 -23.97
C ILE A 95 -8.98 35.19 -24.18
N PRO A 96 -9.07 36.04 -23.14
CA PRO A 96 -9.66 37.37 -23.26
C PRO A 96 -8.95 38.24 -24.30
N GLY A 97 -9.71 38.75 -25.27
CA GLY A 97 -9.21 39.68 -26.29
C GLY A 97 -8.39 39.05 -27.42
N ALA A 98 -8.19 37.72 -27.44
CA ALA A 98 -7.41 37.04 -28.47
C ALA A 98 -7.95 37.26 -29.89
N ILE A 99 -9.28 37.35 -30.03
CA ILE A 99 -9.93 37.58 -31.34
C ILE A 99 -9.62 38.96 -31.95
N PHE A 100 -9.18 39.92 -31.14
CA PHE A 100 -8.88 41.30 -31.57
C PHE A 100 -7.38 41.55 -31.73
N ARG A 101 -6.54 40.56 -31.43
CA ARG A 101 -5.08 40.68 -31.42
C ARG A 101 -4.47 39.78 -32.49
N TYR A 102 -3.55 40.34 -33.27
CA TYR A 102 -2.92 39.66 -34.40
C TYR A 102 -1.43 40.02 -34.48
N GLY A 103 -0.67 39.24 -35.25
CA GLY A 103 0.77 39.47 -35.47
C GLY A 103 1.68 39.01 -34.32
N LYS A 104 1.14 38.36 -33.28
CA LYS A 104 1.90 37.77 -32.17
C LYS A 104 1.75 36.25 -32.16
N THR A 105 2.73 35.57 -31.57
CA THR A 105 2.63 34.13 -31.29
C THR A 105 1.61 33.89 -30.19
N TYR A 106 0.99 32.70 -30.18
CA TYR A 106 0.00 32.30 -29.17
C TYR A 106 0.48 32.52 -27.72
N GLY A 107 1.75 32.18 -27.44
CA GLY A 107 2.36 32.38 -26.12
C GLY A 107 2.45 33.86 -25.72
N ASN A 108 2.82 34.75 -26.64
CA ASN A 108 2.88 36.18 -26.36
C ASN A 108 1.49 36.80 -26.19
N ASP A 109 0.53 36.41 -27.04
CA ASP A 109 -0.83 36.93 -26.96
C ASP A 109 -1.56 36.52 -25.66
N SER A 110 -1.43 35.25 -25.29
CA SER A 110 -2.00 34.71 -24.05
C SER A 110 -1.31 35.23 -22.79
N ARG A 111 -0.02 35.59 -22.85
CA ARG A 111 0.68 36.31 -21.78
C ARG A 111 0.14 37.73 -21.62
N ASP A 112 -0.16 38.42 -22.72
CA ASP A 112 -0.72 39.77 -22.70
C ASP A 112 -2.17 39.77 -22.20
N ALA A 113 -2.93 38.68 -22.40
CA ALA A 113 -4.26 38.52 -21.83
C ALA A 113 -4.26 38.49 -20.28
N LYS A 114 -3.15 38.07 -19.66
CA LYS A 114 -2.97 38.03 -18.20
C LYS A 114 -2.45 39.33 -17.58
N ARG A 115 -2.29 40.40 -18.36
CA ARG A 115 -1.72 41.68 -17.90
C ARG A 115 -2.39 42.25 -16.64
N TRP A 116 -3.71 42.11 -16.56
CA TRP A 116 -4.51 42.52 -15.41
C TRP A 116 -4.13 41.81 -14.11
N LEU A 117 -3.65 40.57 -14.19
CA LEU A 117 -3.15 39.81 -13.02
C LEU A 117 -1.74 40.26 -12.59
N ARG A 118 -0.99 40.90 -13.49
CA ARG A 118 0.36 41.40 -13.22
C ARG A 118 0.40 42.86 -12.78
N GLY A 119 -0.63 43.64 -13.09
CA GLY A 119 -0.71 45.08 -12.77
C GLY A 119 0.18 45.96 -13.66
N ASP A 120 0.72 45.44 -14.77
CA ASP A 120 1.71 46.10 -15.63
C ASP A 120 1.08 46.74 -16.88
N PHE A 121 0.19 47.73 -16.68
CA PHE A 121 -0.65 48.33 -17.74
C PHE A 121 0.05 49.24 -18.77
N SER A 122 1.35 49.54 -18.62
CA SER A 122 2.13 50.43 -19.51
C SER A 122 2.67 49.72 -20.75
N THR A 123 2.35 50.22 -21.95
CA THR A 123 2.70 49.65 -23.28
C THR A 123 4.16 49.27 -23.45
#